data_AF-A0A7Y6UI10-F1
#
_entry.id   AF-A0A7Y6UI10-F1
#
_cell.length_a   1.000
_cell.length_b   1.000
_cell.length_c   1.000
_cell.angle_alpha   90.00
_cell.angle_beta   90.00
_cell.angle_gamma   90.00
#
_symmetry.space_group_name_H-M   'P 1'
#
loop_
_entity.id
_entity.type
_entity.pdbx_description
1 polymer ?
#
loop_
_entity_poly.entity_id
_entity_poly.type
_entity_poly.pdbx_seq_one_letter_code
_entity_poly.pdbx_strand_id
1 'polypeptide(L)'
;MRRYLATEIASVVRRDSDNRPARGQSDSRASSHLDELRVAARWLGACSSATNMSMPRQIFREQFYLITRRCAQRQNLLRPDEETNNAFLYCLIVAAIRYKIDILNTLAEANHHHTVIYDRYGACPAFVEYFHKLFARCQNVLRGRWENFWAAQAPCITRLLDRDAVIDKLVYVATNPVKDHLVERVHHWPGANGYPNLLSGRPLTARRPRHFFRPDGPMPESVTLNLTIPPELGPAADVIAEVKAGVAAVERAVAERRHRDGTRIMGRKAVLAQSWKTTPKSTEPRRNLRPRFAGNVLNRTAALLGYRMFLDAYREARDRWSNRRSAIFPPGTYWLARFAGVPVAAAA
;
A
#
# COMPACT_ATOMS: atom_id res chain seq x y z
N MET A 1 -21.95 -23.65 17.79
CA MET A 1 -20.76 -23.02 17.16
C MET A 1 -19.71 -22.49 18.14
N ARG A 2 -20.02 -21.98 19.34
CA ARG A 2 -19.00 -21.50 20.30
C ARG A 2 -18.10 -22.58 20.93
N ARG A 3 -18.54 -23.85 20.99
CA ARG A 3 -17.73 -24.96 21.56
C ARG A 3 -16.71 -25.57 20.59
N TYR A 4 -16.88 -25.41 19.27
CA TYR A 4 -15.92 -25.90 18.28
C TYR A 4 -14.69 -24.98 18.14
N LEU A 5 -14.86 -23.66 18.38
CA LEU A 5 -13.78 -22.67 18.30
C LEU A 5 -12.75 -22.78 19.44
N ALA A 6 -13.17 -23.24 20.63
CA ALA A 6 -12.28 -23.30 21.80
C ALA A 6 -11.29 -24.47 21.74
N THR A 7 -11.67 -25.57 21.07
CA THR A 7 -10.88 -26.82 21.06
C THR A 7 -9.72 -26.77 20.06
N GLU A 8 -9.86 -26.06 18.93
CA GLU A 8 -8.76 -25.88 17.96
C GLU A 8 -7.69 -24.90 18.46
N ILE A 9 -8.10 -23.80 19.11
CA ILE A 9 -7.16 -22.79 19.65
C ILE A 9 -6.30 -23.39 20.78
N ALA A 10 -6.87 -24.27 21.63
CA ALA A 10 -6.13 -24.92 22.70
C ALA A 10 -5.09 -25.94 22.21
N SER A 11 -5.27 -26.51 21.01
CA SER A 11 -4.34 -27.50 20.43
C SER A 11 -3.05 -26.88 19.89
N VAL A 12 -3.11 -25.60 19.48
CA VAL A 12 -1.96 -24.84 19.00
C VAL A 12 -1.11 -24.32 20.17
N VAL A 13 -1.75 -23.94 21.28
CA VAL A 13 -1.06 -23.34 22.45
C VAL A 13 -0.30 -24.39 23.29
N ARG A 14 -0.75 -25.66 23.34
CA ARG A 14 -0.06 -26.71 24.13
C ARG A 14 1.27 -27.19 23.56
N ARG A 15 1.64 -26.82 22.34
CA ARG A 15 2.94 -27.23 21.75
C ARG A 15 4.11 -26.32 22.14
N ASP A 16 3.84 -25.20 22.80
CA ASP A 16 4.88 -24.23 23.18
C ASP A 16 5.36 -24.32 24.64
N SER A 17 4.75 -25.16 25.50
CA SER A 17 5.05 -25.15 26.94
C SER A 17 6.14 -26.11 27.42
N ASP A 18 6.64 -27.04 26.60
CA ASP A 18 7.69 -27.98 26.99
C ASP A 18 8.95 -27.78 26.15
N ASN A 19 9.75 -26.76 26.48
CA ASN A 19 11.18 -26.80 26.17
C ASN A 19 12.00 -25.87 27.08
N ARG A 20 12.62 -26.44 28.12
CA ARG A 20 13.73 -25.79 28.85
C ARG A 20 15.04 -26.02 28.07
N PRO A 21 15.96 -25.03 27.99
CA PRO A 21 17.15 -25.17 27.19
C PRO A 21 18.25 -25.92 27.97
N ALA A 22 18.76 -27.01 27.40
CA ALA A 22 20.09 -27.53 27.72
C ALA A 22 21.13 -26.82 26.84
N ARG A 23 22.27 -26.49 27.43
CA ARG A 23 23.37 -25.74 26.80
C ARG A 23 23.99 -26.51 25.63
N GLY A 24 24.25 -25.77 24.55
CA GLY A 24 25.28 -26.06 23.56
C GLY A 24 24.87 -26.97 22.41
N GLN A 25 24.51 -26.38 21.26
CA GLN A 25 24.93 -26.78 19.90
C GLN A 25 24.21 -25.95 18.83
N SER A 26 24.84 -25.91 17.66
CA SER A 26 24.76 -24.95 16.56
C SER A 26 23.52 -24.98 15.66
N ASP A 27 23.34 -23.85 14.97
CA ASP A 27 22.38 -23.49 13.92
C ASP A 27 21.78 -24.63 13.06
N SER A 28 20.46 -24.79 13.14
CA SER A 28 19.63 -25.46 12.10
C SER A 28 18.18 -24.93 12.02
N ARG A 29 17.89 -23.73 12.54
CA ARG A 29 16.52 -23.17 12.62
C ARG A 29 15.96 -22.55 11.33
N ALA A 30 16.71 -22.55 10.23
CA ALA A 30 16.26 -21.94 8.96
C ALA A 30 15.40 -22.87 8.08
N SER A 31 15.29 -24.16 8.40
CA SER A 31 14.65 -25.15 7.53
C SER A 31 13.15 -25.37 7.80
N SER A 32 12.63 -25.12 9.00
CA SER A 32 11.25 -25.52 9.34
C SER A 32 10.18 -24.51 8.91
N HIS A 33 10.54 -23.22 8.75
CA HIS A 33 9.57 -22.17 8.41
C HIS A 33 9.18 -22.15 6.91
N LEU A 34 10.01 -22.74 6.05
CA LEU A 34 9.76 -22.82 4.61
C LEU A 34 8.80 -23.97 4.24
N ASP A 35 8.72 -25.02 5.06
CA ASP A 35 7.84 -26.17 4.80
C ASP A 35 6.40 -25.94 5.28
N GLU A 36 6.19 -25.18 6.36
CA GLU A 36 4.83 -24.76 6.77
C GLU A 36 4.16 -23.84 5.75
N LEU A 37 4.93 -22.96 5.10
CA LEU A 37 4.44 -22.10 4.02
C LEU A 37 4.10 -22.88 2.73
N ARG A 38 4.74 -24.03 2.50
CA ARG A 38 4.47 -24.89 1.33
C ARG A 38 3.20 -25.71 1.48
N VAL A 39 2.85 -26.12 2.70
CA VAL A 39 1.57 -26.80 2.98
C VAL A 39 0.39 -25.84 2.79
N ALA A 40 0.50 -24.60 3.28
CA ALA A 40 -0.52 -23.57 3.04
C ALA A 40 -0.64 -23.18 1.55
N ALA A 41 0.47 -23.19 0.80
CA ALA A 41 0.48 -22.90 -0.63
C ALA A 41 -0.16 -24.00 -1.49
N ARG A 42 -0.10 -25.28 -1.07
CA ARG A 42 -0.73 -26.41 -1.79
C ARG A 42 -2.26 -26.44 -1.64
N TRP A 43 -2.82 -25.91 -0.55
CA TRP A 43 -4.28 -25.80 -0.36
C TRP A 43 -4.93 -24.67 -1.16
N LEU A 44 -4.15 -23.73 -1.69
CA LEU A 44 -4.64 -22.68 -2.59
C LEU A 44 -4.86 -23.17 -4.03
N GLY A 45 -4.47 -24.41 -4.36
CA GLY A 45 -4.49 -24.96 -5.73
C GLY A 45 -5.80 -25.65 -6.15
N ALA A 46 -6.73 -25.94 -5.24
CA ALA A 46 -7.91 -26.74 -5.55
C ALA A 46 -9.21 -25.93 -5.38
N CYS A 47 -9.48 -25.03 -6.33
CA CYS A 47 -10.82 -24.55 -6.68
C CYS A 47 -10.74 -23.88 -8.06
N SER A 48 -10.35 -24.69 -9.05
CA SER A 48 -10.44 -24.34 -10.46
C SER A 48 -11.75 -24.90 -11.01
N SER A 49 -12.82 -24.09 -10.96
CA SER A 49 -13.95 -24.12 -11.90
C SER A 49 -15.04 -23.13 -11.46
N ALA A 50 -14.86 -21.85 -11.77
CA ALA A 50 -15.97 -20.91 -12.01
C ALA A 50 -15.46 -19.55 -12.51
N THR A 51 -15.65 -19.33 -13.83
CA THR A 51 -15.83 -18.06 -14.55
C THR A 51 -14.72 -17.00 -14.54
N ASN A 52 -14.35 -16.70 -15.79
CA ASN A 52 -13.51 -15.66 -16.41
C ASN A 52 -13.74 -14.19 -15.95
N MET A 53 -13.76 -13.92 -14.63
CA MET A 53 -14.03 -12.59 -14.08
C MET A 53 -12.95 -12.16 -13.07
N SER A 54 -12.70 -10.85 -13.01
CA SER A 54 -11.81 -10.27 -12.00
C SER A 54 -12.37 -10.48 -10.59
N MET A 55 -11.53 -10.97 -9.67
CA MET A 55 -11.91 -11.19 -8.27
C MET A 55 -12.40 -9.89 -7.59
N PRO A 56 -13.51 -9.92 -6.84
CA PRO A 56 -14.01 -8.74 -6.15
C PRO A 56 -13.02 -8.28 -5.06
N ARG A 57 -12.92 -6.96 -4.91
CA ARG A 57 -12.20 -6.34 -3.80
C ARG A 57 -13.18 -6.03 -2.70
N GLN A 58 -12.92 -6.57 -1.51
CA GLN A 58 -13.66 -6.23 -0.30
C GLN A 58 -13.19 -4.85 0.18
N ILE A 59 -14.13 -3.93 0.37
CA ILE A 59 -13.88 -2.55 0.79
C ILE A 59 -14.69 -2.26 2.04
N PHE A 60 -14.04 -1.82 3.11
CA PHE A 60 -14.70 -1.43 4.34
C PHE A 60 -14.40 0.02 4.66
N ARG A 61 -15.25 0.59 5.51
CA ARG A 61 -15.02 1.88 6.18
C ARG A 61 -13.98 1.72 7.28
N GLU A 62 -13.36 2.83 7.66
CA GLU A 62 -12.44 2.92 8.80
C GLU A 62 -11.25 1.96 8.65
N GLN A 63 -10.63 1.97 7.47
CA GLN A 63 -9.52 1.07 7.16
C GLN A 63 -8.24 1.82 6.84
N PHE A 64 -7.13 1.30 7.34
CA PHE A 64 -5.79 1.72 6.94
C PHE A 64 -5.34 0.95 5.69
N TYR A 65 -4.75 1.67 4.73
CA TYR A 65 -4.21 1.05 3.53
C TYR A 65 -2.82 1.58 3.19
N LEU A 66 -1.93 0.68 2.76
CA LEU A 66 -0.78 1.02 1.94
C LEU A 66 -1.16 0.85 0.46
N ILE A 67 -1.11 1.94 -0.29
CA ILE A 67 -1.27 1.96 -1.74
C ILE A 67 0.10 1.94 -2.37
N THR A 68 0.29 1.10 -3.39
CA THR A 68 1.50 1.06 -4.21
C THR A 68 1.14 0.95 -5.68
N ARG A 69 1.67 1.84 -6.52
CA ARG A 69 1.57 1.71 -7.98
C ARG A 69 2.92 1.96 -8.65
N ARG A 70 3.26 1.06 -9.57
CA ARG A 70 4.46 1.16 -10.40
C ARG A 70 4.15 1.82 -11.73
N CYS A 71 5.14 2.52 -12.28
CA CYS A 71 5.14 3.05 -13.62
C CYS A 71 5.24 1.94 -14.67
N ALA A 72 4.77 2.23 -15.88
CA ALA A 72 4.88 1.34 -17.01
C ALA A 72 6.35 0.96 -17.26
N GLN A 73 6.60 -0.32 -17.52
CA GLN A 73 7.94 -0.86 -17.78
C GLN A 73 8.99 -0.51 -16.70
N ARG A 74 8.54 -0.20 -15.46
CA ARG A 74 9.40 0.28 -14.36
C ARG A 74 10.25 1.50 -14.74
N GLN A 75 9.81 2.27 -15.73
CA GLN A 75 10.49 3.50 -16.14
C GLN A 75 10.43 4.55 -15.03
N ASN A 76 11.42 5.43 -15.01
CA ASN A 76 11.54 6.53 -14.08
C ASN A 76 10.57 7.70 -14.39
N LEU A 77 9.29 7.39 -14.66
CA LEU A 77 8.29 8.39 -15.07
C LEU A 77 7.88 9.34 -13.94
N LEU A 78 8.20 8.98 -12.70
CA LEU A 78 8.10 9.79 -11.50
C LEU A 78 9.45 10.45 -11.12
N ARG A 79 10.39 10.59 -12.07
CA ARG A 79 11.69 11.25 -11.80
C ARG A 79 11.47 12.56 -11.02
N PRO A 80 12.16 12.76 -9.89
CA PRO A 80 11.84 13.79 -8.92
C PRO A 80 12.31 15.20 -9.32
N ASP A 81 11.77 15.72 -10.42
CA ASP A 81 11.87 17.14 -10.79
C ASP A 81 10.70 17.96 -10.25
N GLU A 82 10.84 19.29 -10.31
CA GLU A 82 9.87 20.24 -9.75
C GLU A 82 8.45 20.02 -10.28
N GLU A 83 8.29 19.92 -11.61
CA GLU A 83 7.00 19.69 -12.26
C GLU A 83 6.37 18.36 -11.81
N THR A 84 7.14 17.28 -11.75
CA THR A 84 6.64 15.97 -11.33
C THR A 84 6.24 15.96 -9.86
N ASN A 85 7.06 16.53 -8.99
CA ASN A 85 6.77 16.63 -7.55
C ASN A 85 5.50 17.45 -7.30
N ASN A 86 5.40 18.62 -7.95
CA ASN A 86 4.22 19.48 -7.86
C ASN A 86 2.96 18.76 -8.38
N ALA A 87 3.03 18.13 -9.56
CA ALA A 87 1.90 17.39 -10.12
C ALA A 87 1.47 16.21 -9.24
N PHE A 88 2.42 15.50 -8.64
CA PHE A 88 2.14 14.37 -7.75
C PHE A 88 1.38 14.83 -6.51
N LEU A 89 1.92 15.84 -5.81
CA LEU A 89 1.29 16.41 -4.62
C LEU A 89 -0.07 17.02 -4.96
N TYR A 90 -0.17 17.80 -6.05
CA TYR A 90 -1.42 18.41 -6.48
C TYR A 90 -2.52 17.37 -6.71
N CYS A 91 -2.24 16.34 -7.53
CA CYS A 91 -3.23 15.31 -7.84
C CYS A 91 -3.61 14.48 -6.61
N LEU A 92 -2.64 14.20 -5.72
CA LEU A 92 -2.86 13.48 -4.47
C LEU A 92 -3.79 14.26 -3.54
N ILE A 93 -3.50 15.54 -3.31
CA ILE A 93 -4.26 16.41 -2.42
C ILE A 93 -5.68 16.62 -2.95
N VAL A 94 -5.86 16.91 -4.24
CA VAL A 94 -7.20 17.07 -4.84
C VAL A 94 -8.02 15.80 -4.65
N ALA A 95 -7.42 14.62 -4.89
CA ALA A 95 -8.11 13.35 -4.71
C ALA A 95 -8.48 13.11 -3.23
N ALA A 96 -7.57 13.41 -2.31
CA ALA A 96 -7.79 13.22 -0.88
C ALA A 96 -8.91 14.10 -0.35
N ILE A 97 -8.93 15.39 -0.71
CA ILE A 97 -10.01 16.31 -0.36
C ILE A 97 -11.34 15.81 -0.92
N ARG A 98 -11.37 15.45 -2.21
CA ARG A 98 -12.60 15.00 -2.89
C ARG A 98 -13.23 13.77 -2.22
N TYR A 99 -12.42 12.82 -1.78
CA TYR A 99 -12.88 11.56 -1.22
C TYR A 99 -12.74 11.47 0.31
N LYS A 100 -12.40 12.58 0.97
CA LYS A 100 -12.22 12.69 2.42
C LYS A 100 -11.28 11.59 2.96
N ILE A 101 -10.12 11.46 2.31
CA ILE A 101 -9.08 10.51 2.69
C ILE A 101 -8.05 11.21 3.55
N ASP A 102 -7.74 10.61 4.70
CA ASP A 102 -6.63 11.04 5.54
C ASP A 102 -5.35 10.44 4.98
N ILE A 103 -4.39 11.29 4.61
CA ILE A 103 -3.06 10.84 4.18
C ILE A 103 -2.15 10.87 5.40
N LEU A 104 -1.56 9.73 5.75
CA LEU A 104 -0.63 9.64 6.87
C LEU A 104 0.81 9.90 6.40
N ASN A 105 1.18 9.33 5.26
CA ASN A 105 2.46 9.59 4.60
C ASN A 105 2.40 9.21 3.11
N THR A 106 3.28 9.80 2.30
CA THR A 106 3.44 9.45 0.89
C THR A 106 4.91 9.53 0.48
N LEU A 107 5.29 8.73 -0.51
CA LEU A 107 6.57 8.80 -1.21
C LEU A 107 6.33 8.55 -2.69
N ALA A 108 6.82 9.45 -3.55
CA ALA A 108 7.07 9.15 -4.94
C ALA A 108 8.57 8.84 -5.11
N GLU A 109 8.86 7.60 -5.46
CA GLU A 109 10.15 7.22 -6.02
C GLU A 109 10.23 7.60 -7.50
N ALA A 110 11.31 7.25 -8.19
CA ALA A 110 11.41 7.53 -9.61
C ALA A 110 10.47 6.67 -10.48
N ASN A 111 10.17 5.43 -10.09
CA ASN A 111 9.41 4.48 -10.92
C ASN A 111 8.17 3.87 -10.24
N HIS A 112 7.86 4.27 -9.02
CA HIS A 112 6.65 3.87 -8.30
C HIS A 112 6.35 4.86 -7.18
N HIS A 113 5.18 4.76 -6.58
CA HIS A 113 4.86 5.49 -5.36
C HIS A 113 4.30 4.57 -4.30
N HIS A 114 4.42 5.01 -3.06
CA HIS A 114 3.78 4.43 -1.89
C HIS A 114 3.01 5.51 -1.14
N THR A 115 1.78 5.22 -0.73
CA THR A 115 0.95 6.17 0.03
C THR A 115 0.20 5.42 1.12
N VAL A 116 0.39 5.82 2.37
CA VAL A 116 -0.36 5.27 3.53
C VAL A 116 -1.53 6.19 3.81
N ILE A 117 -2.73 5.61 3.82
CA ILE A 117 -3.98 6.35 4.02
C ILE A 117 -4.84 5.71 5.11
N TYR A 118 -5.75 6.51 5.65
CA TYR A 118 -6.90 6.04 6.40
C TYR A 118 -8.18 6.44 5.66
N ASP A 119 -8.99 5.43 5.34
CA ASP A 119 -10.23 5.56 4.58
C ASP A 119 -11.43 5.43 5.51
N ARG A 120 -11.97 6.56 5.94
CA ARG A 120 -13.13 6.64 6.84
C ARG A 120 -14.42 6.12 6.21
N TYR A 121 -14.54 6.18 4.88
CA TYR A 121 -15.83 6.04 4.20
C TYR A 121 -15.90 4.86 3.21
N GLY A 122 -14.83 4.10 3.05
CA GLY A 122 -14.74 3.04 2.04
C GLY A 122 -14.61 3.61 0.62
N ALA A 123 -13.99 4.78 0.49
CA ALA A 123 -13.81 5.50 -0.77
C ALA A 123 -12.47 5.20 -1.48
N CYS A 124 -11.60 4.37 -0.90
CA CYS A 124 -10.27 4.05 -1.39
C CYS A 124 -10.23 3.73 -2.90
N PRO A 125 -11.12 2.89 -3.48
CA PRO A 125 -11.09 2.63 -4.92
C PRO A 125 -11.32 3.89 -5.77
N ALA A 126 -12.22 4.78 -5.34
CA ALA A 126 -12.52 6.02 -6.06
C ALA A 126 -11.39 7.05 -5.91
N PHE A 127 -10.82 7.15 -4.73
CA PHE A 127 -9.62 7.94 -4.46
C PHE A 127 -8.45 7.51 -5.35
N VAL A 128 -8.14 6.21 -5.34
CA VAL A 128 -7.06 5.61 -6.12
C VAL A 128 -7.28 5.81 -7.63
N GLU A 129 -8.49 5.57 -8.12
CA GLU A 129 -8.83 5.79 -9.54
C GLU A 129 -8.59 7.24 -9.94
N TYR A 130 -9.15 8.19 -9.17
CA TYR A 130 -9.10 9.60 -9.50
C TYR A 130 -7.68 10.16 -9.43
N PHE A 131 -6.95 9.87 -8.34
CA PHE A 131 -5.56 10.26 -8.17
C PHE A 131 -4.70 9.74 -9.33
N HIS A 132 -4.72 8.43 -9.57
CA HIS A 132 -3.88 7.81 -10.58
C HIS A 132 -4.24 8.28 -11.99
N LYS A 133 -5.53 8.51 -12.29
CA LYS A 133 -5.97 9.02 -13.59
C LYS A 133 -5.47 10.43 -13.86
N LEU A 134 -5.68 11.36 -12.92
CA LEU A 134 -5.25 12.75 -13.09
C LEU A 134 -3.74 12.83 -13.23
N PHE A 135 -3.01 12.16 -12.35
CA PHE A 135 -1.56 12.18 -12.36
C PHE A 135 -0.99 11.55 -13.64
N ALA A 136 -1.51 10.41 -14.09
CA ALA A 136 -1.10 9.77 -15.33
C ALA A 136 -1.27 10.68 -16.55
N ARG A 137 -2.42 11.34 -16.66
CA ARG A 137 -2.69 12.27 -17.78
C ARG A 137 -1.77 13.48 -17.72
N CYS A 138 -1.58 14.07 -16.54
CA CYS A 138 -0.65 15.18 -16.34
C CYS A 138 0.78 14.82 -16.75
N GLN A 139 1.30 13.69 -16.25
CA GLN A 139 2.66 13.26 -16.57
C GLN A 139 2.84 12.85 -18.03
N ASN A 140 1.84 12.20 -18.64
CA ASN A 140 1.92 11.87 -20.05
C ASN A 140 2.02 13.14 -20.91
N VAL A 141 1.22 14.17 -20.62
CA VAL A 141 1.34 15.47 -21.30
C VAL A 141 2.71 16.12 -21.03
N LEU A 142 3.15 16.18 -19.77
CA LEU A 142 4.47 16.74 -19.40
C LEU A 142 5.62 16.05 -20.14
N ARG A 143 5.54 14.73 -20.36
CA ARG A 143 6.61 13.93 -20.98
C ARG A 143 6.43 13.71 -22.48
N GLY A 144 5.39 14.26 -23.09
CA GLY A 144 5.06 14.02 -24.51
C GLY A 144 4.78 12.54 -24.81
N ARG A 145 4.20 11.81 -23.85
CA ARG A 145 3.92 10.38 -23.94
C ARG A 145 2.44 10.11 -24.17
N TRP A 146 2.18 8.94 -24.75
CA TRP A 146 0.87 8.36 -24.92
C TRP A 146 0.82 6.98 -24.24
N GLU A 147 -0.35 6.35 -24.24
CA GLU A 147 -0.60 5.05 -23.60
C GLU A 147 -0.42 5.03 -22.07
N ASN A 148 -0.03 3.88 -21.53
CA ASN A 148 0.05 3.59 -20.11
C ASN A 148 1.18 4.36 -19.43
N PHE A 149 0.81 5.26 -18.52
CA PHE A 149 1.75 5.82 -17.54
C PHE A 149 2.07 4.81 -16.43
N TRP A 150 1.02 4.18 -15.89
CA TRP A 150 1.16 3.15 -14.87
C TRP A 150 1.33 1.77 -15.49
N ALA A 151 1.97 0.84 -14.76
CA ALA A 151 2.01 -0.55 -15.18
C ALA A 151 0.59 -1.09 -15.41
N ALA A 152 0.40 -1.94 -16.42
CA ALA A 152 -0.91 -2.52 -16.76
C ALA A 152 -1.56 -3.30 -15.61
N GLN A 153 -0.75 -3.80 -14.67
CA GLN A 153 -1.24 -4.44 -13.46
C GLN A 153 -1.98 -3.44 -12.56
N ALA A 154 -3.06 -3.92 -11.92
CA ALA A 154 -3.80 -3.16 -10.91
C ALA A 154 -2.88 -2.66 -9.78
N PRO A 155 -3.20 -1.54 -9.10
CA PRO A 155 -2.45 -1.08 -7.93
C PRO A 155 -2.48 -2.13 -6.81
N CYS A 156 -1.40 -2.22 -6.03
CA CYS A 156 -1.43 -2.94 -4.78
C CYS A 156 -2.08 -2.04 -3.73
N ILE A 157 -3.13 -2.55 -3.08
CA ILE A 157 -3.82 -1.87 -1.98
C ILE A 157 -3.86 -2.90 -0.86
N THR A 158 -2.98 -2.73 0.11
CA THR A 158 -2.76 -3.64 1.23
C THR A 158 -3.42 -3.06 2.46
N ARG A 159 -4.37 -3.78 3.05
CA ARG A 159 -5.04 -3.37 4.29
C ARG A 159 -4.12 -3.64 5.48
N LEU A 160 -3.92 -2.63 6.31
CA LEU A 160 -3.07 -2.66 7.49
C LEU A 160 -3.99 -2.94 8.68
N LEU A 161 -3.83 -4.11 9.30
CA LEU A 161 -4.82 -4.69 10.22
C LEU A 161 -4.62 -4.28 11.67
N ASP A 162 -3.42 -3.81 12.02
CA ASP A 162 -3.05 -3.39 13.37
C ASP A 162 -2.11 -2.19 13.32
N ARG A 163 -1.98 -1.53 14.48
CA ARG A 163 -1.17 -0.33 14.67
C ARG A 163 0.28 -0.55 14.24
N ASP A 164 0.88 -1.67 14.66
CA ASP A 164 2.26 -2.00 14.31
C ASP A 164 2.47 -2.08 12.80
N ALA A 165 1.56 -2.72 12.06
CA ALA A 165 1.62 -2.72 10.60
C ALA A 165 1.49 -1.32 10.00
N VAL A 166 0.72 -0.41 10.61
CA VAL A 166 0.63 0.98 10.16
C VAL A 166 1.94 1.71 10.39
N ILE A 167 2.50 1.66 11.60
CA ILE A 167 3.79 2.28 11.94
C ILE A 167 4.91 1.74 11.03
N ASP A 168 5.00 0.42 10.88
CA ASP A 168 5.95 -0.24 10.00
C ASP A 168 5.86 0.28 8.57
N LYS A 169 4.63 0.50 8.06
CA LYS A 169 4.45 1.04 6.71
C LYS A 169 4.76 2.52 6.62
N LEU A 170 4.51 3.32 7.65
CA LEU A 170 4.93 4.73 7.67
C LEU A 170 6.46 4.86 7.60
N VAL A 171 7.18 4.05 8.39
CA VAL A 171 8.65 3.98 8.37
C VAL A 171 9.14 3.45 7.02
N TYR A 172 8.55 2.37 6.51
CA TYR A 172 8.89 1.81 5.21
C TYR A 172 8.76 2.84 4.09
N VAL A 173 7.63 3.55 4.01
CA VAL A 173 7.39 4.57 3.00
C VAL A 173 8.37 5.73 3.13
N ALA A 174 8.68 6.18 4.34
CA ALA A 174 9.65 7.26 4.52
C ALA A 174 11.07 6.87 4.05
N THR A 175 11.45 5.61 4.25
CA THR A 175 12.85 5.14 4.13
C THR A 175 13.17 4.41 2.83
N ASN A 176 12.20 4.23 1.92
CA ASN A 176 12.42 3.46 0.70
C ASN A 176 13.63 3.96 -0.13
N PRO A 177 13.86 5.28 -0.33
CA PRO A 177 15.01 5.76 -1.08
C PRO A 177 16.36 5.52 -0.39
N VAL A 178 16.36 5.35 0.94
CA VAL A 178 17.55 5.00 1.72
C VAL A 178 17.86 3.50 1.53
N LYS A 179 16.82 2.65 1.62
CA LYS A 179 16.92 1.20 1.40
C LYS A 179 17.38 0.85 -0.02
N ASP A 180 16.95 1.65 -1.00
CA ASP A 180 17.34 1.48 -2.40
C ASP A 180 18.68 2.15 -2.73
N HIS A 181 19.42 2.61 -1.72
CA HIS A 181 20.74 3.25 -1.83
C HIS A 181 20.76 4.48 -2.76
N LEU A 182 19.61 5.13 -2.95
CA LEU A 182 19.51 6.35 -3.75
C LEU A 182 20.06 7.55 -2.98
N VAL A 183 19.79 7.59 -1.68
CA VAL A 183 20.25 8.65 -0.77
C VAL A 183 20.71 8.09 0.58
N GLU A 184 21.47 8.90 1.32
CA GLU A 184 21.98 8.50 2.64
C GLU A 184 20.91 8.58 3.72
N ARG A 185 20.13 9.66 3.72
CA ARG A 185 19.10 9.99 4.71
C ARG A 185 17.80 10.36 4.00
N VAL A 186 16.68 10.21 4.68
CA VAL A 186 15.33 10.46 4.13
C VAL A 186 15.21 11.88 3.59
N HIS A 187 15.68 12.89 4.32
CA HIS A 187 15.58 14.29 3.92
C HIS A 187 16.50 14.68 2.74
N HIS A 188 17.40 13.79 2.31
CA HIS A 188 18.19 13.99 1.09
C HIS A 188 17.40 13.63 -0.18
N TRP A 189 16.27 12.92 -0.06
CA TRP A 189 15.44 12.56 -1.21
C TRP A 189 14.85 13.81 -1.88
N PRO A 190 15.09 14.04 -3.18
CA PRO A 190 14.59 15.23 -3.86
C PRO A 190 13.13 15.11 -4.33
N GLY A 191 12.52 13.92 -4.24
CA GLY A 191 11.15 13.68 -4.68
C GLY A 191 10.12 13.94 -3.59
N ALA A 192 8.84 13.84 -3.94
CA ALA A 192 7.76 13.93 -2.98
C ALA A 192 7.93 12.88 -1.87
N ASN A 193 8.10 13.32 -0.63
CA ASN A 193 8.12 12.52 0.59
C ASN A 193 7.42 13.31 1.69
N GLY A 194 6.36 12.74 2.28
CA GLY A 194 5.56 13.40 3.30
C GLY A 194 6.20 13.42 4.69
N TYR A 195 7.27 12.64 4.92
CA TYR A 195 7.88 12.50 6.23
C TYR A 195 8.37 13.83 6.85
N PRO A 196 9.06 14.74 6.13
CA PRO A 196 9.42 16.05 6.68
C PRO A 196 8.20 16.90 7.09
N ASN A 197 7.11 16.83 6.34
CA ASN A 197 5.85 17.51 6.65
C ASN A 197 5.19 16.91 7.90
N LEU A 198 5.20 15.58 8.02
CA LEU A 198 4.70 14.89 9.21
C LEU A 198 5.45 15.30 10.48
N LEU A 199 6.78 15.38 10.41
CA LEU A 199 7.60 15.78 11.57
C LEU A 199 7.43 17.26 11.96
N SER A 200 7.29 18.13 10.97
CA SER A 200 7.22 19.58 11.20
C SER A 200 5.80 20.08 11.46
N GLY A 201 4.77 19.25 11.25
CA GLY A 201 3.37 19.65 11.27
C GLY A 201 2.98 20.62 10.13
N ARG A 202 3.87 20.84 9.16
CA ARG A 202 3.60 21.75 8.04
C ARG A 202 2.75 21.06 6.96
N PRO A 203 1.76 21.74 6.39
CA PRO A 203 0.93 21.14 5.35
C PRO A 203 1.74 20.82 4.09
N LEU A 204 1.26 19.83 3.32
CA LEU A 204 1.62 19.68 1.93
C LEU A 204 0.94 20.79 1.12
N THR A 205 1.67 21.37 0.18
CA THR A 205 1.15 22.41 -0.72
C THR A 205 1.57 22.10 -2.16
N ALA A 206 0.70 22.43 -3.10
CA ALA A 206 0.98 22.31 -4.53
C ALA A 206 0.16 23.32 -5.33
N ARG A 207 0.66 23.69 -6.50
CA ARG A 207 -0.06 24.53 -7.48
C ARG A 207 -0.55 23.69 -8.63
N ARG A 208 -1.62 24.11 -9.28
CA ARG A 208 -2.17 23.46 -10.47
C ARG A 208 -1.08 23.35 -11.53
N PRO A 209 -0.73 22.13 -11.99
CA PRO A 209 0.29 21.96 -13.02
C PRO A 209 -0.13 22.63 -14.32
N ARG A 210 0.86 23.18 -15.04
CA ARG A 210 0.63 23.83 -16.34
C ARG A 210 0.27 22.82 -17.44
N HIS A 211 0.75 21.59 -17.29
CA HIS A 211 0.48 20.50 -18.22
C HIS A 211 -0.86 19.82 -17.87
N PHE A 212 -1.64 19.46 -18.90
CA PHE A 212 -2.95 18.80 -18.82
C PHE A 212 -4.11 19.62 -18.23
N PHE A 213 -3.89 20.42 -17.18
CA PHE A 213 -4.96 21.19 -16.55
C PHE A 213 -5.16 22.54 -17.24
N ARG A 214 -6.44 22.87 -17.53
CA ARG A 214 -6.81 24.15 -18.14
C ARG A 214 -6.68 25.29 -17.12
N PRO A 215 -6.11 26.46 -17.49
CA PRO A 215 -6.08 27.64 -16.62
C PRO A 215 -7.47 28.09 -16.15
N ASP A 216 -8.45 28.13 -17.05
CA ASP A 216 -9.84 28.49 -16.71
C ASP A 216 -10.71 27.25 -16.40
N GLY A 217 -10.05 26.16 -16.02
CA GLY A 217 -10.72 24.90 -15.67
C GLY A 217 -11.22 24.87 -14.23
N PRO A 218 -12.08 23.89 -13.88
CA PRO A 218 -12.69 23.77 -12.55
C PRO A 218 -11.72 23.31 -11.46
N MET A 219 -10.47 23.03 -11.83
CA MET A 219 -9.45 22.53 -10.92
C MET A 219 -8.81 23.72 -10.18
N PRO A 220 -8.67 23.67 -8.84
CA PRO A 220 -8.23 24.81 -8.02
C PRO A 220 -6.80 25.25 -8.38
N GLU A 221 -6.50 26.54 -8.32
CA GLU A 221 -5.17 27.06 -8.66
C GLU A 221 -4.07 26.56 -7.69
N SER A 222 -4.41 26.41 -6.41
CA SER A 222 -3.53 25.86 -5.38
C SER A 222 -4.31 24.95 -4.44
N VAL A 223 -3.60 24.01 -3.82
CA VAL A 223 -4.17 23.07 -2.86
C VAL A 223 -3.23 22.87 -1.69
N THR A 224 -3.83 22.66 -0.52
CA THR A 224 -3.14 22.49 0.76
C THR A 224 -3.81 21.38 1.55
N LEU A 225 -3.02 20.50 2.18
CA LEU A 225 -3.54 19.44 3.05
C LEU A 225 -2.52 19.07 4.14
N ASN A 226 -3.01 18.91 5.36
CA ASN A 226 -2.21 18.39 6.46
C ASN A 226 -2.16 16.86 6.39
N LEU A 227 -0.99 16.28 6.66
CA LEU A 227 -0.91 14.87 6.96
C LEU A 227 -1.60 14.61 8.31
N THR A 228 -2.43 13.58 8.37
CA THR A 228 -3.30 13.33 9.52
C THR A 228 -2.95 11.99 10.14
N ILE A 229 -2.62 12.00 11.43
CA ILE A 229 -2.60 10.80 12.26
C ILE A 229 -3.99 10.67 12.89
N PRO A 230 -4.79 9.69 12.47
CA PRO A 230 -6.15 9.54 12.97
C PRO A 230 -6.13 8.95 14.40
N PRO A 231 -7.09 9.30 15.28
CA PRO A 231 -7.10 8.90 16.70
C PRO A 231 -7.09 7.39 16.93
N GLU A 232 -7.48 6.61 15.92
CA GLU A 232 -7.45 5.15 15.89
C GLU A 232 -6.02 4.58 16.02
N LEU A 233 -4.97 5.39 15.81
CA LEU A 233 -3.57 5.01 16.08
C LEU A 233 -3.06 5.44 17.46
N GLY A 234 -3.91 6.10 18.26
CA GLY A 234 -3.53 6.74 19.52
C GLY A 234 -3.07 8.19 19.33
N PRO A 235 -2.45 8.80 20.36
CA PRO A 235 -1.99 10.17 20.32
C PRO A 235 -1.02 10.42 19.16
N ALA A 236 -1.27 11.48 18.39
CA ALA A 236 -0.47 11.79 17.20
C ALA A 236 1.02 12.00 17.53
N ALA A 237 1.32 12.60 18.68
CA ALA A 237 2.69 12.84 19.14
C ALA A 237 3.46 11.52 19.33
N ASP A 238 2.84 10.50 19.93
CA ASP A 238 3.46 9.21 20.19
C ASP A 238 3.74 8.46 18.88
N VAL A 239 2.76 8.46 17.97
CA VAL A 239 2.91 7.89 16.62
C VAL A 239 4.04 8.55 15.86
N ILE A 240 4.11 9.89 15.87
CA ILE A 240 5.17 10.65 15.20
C ILE A 240 6.54 10.33 15.82
N ALA A 241 6.63 10.25 17.15
CA ALA A 241 7.86 9.90 17.87
C ALA A 241 8.35 8.49 17.49
N GLU A 242 7.45 7.52 17.44
CA GLU A 242 7.76 6.13 17.06
C GLU A 242 8.21 6.03 15.60
N VAL A 243 7.50 6.68 14.67
CA VAL A 243 7.91 6.73 13.25
C VAL A 243 9.28 7.42 13.13
N LYS A 244 9.53 8.49 13.89
CA LYS A 244 10.85 9.16 13.90
C LYS A 244 11.95 8.23 14.39
N ALA A 245 11.73 7.50 15.47
CA ALA A 245 12.68 6.52 16.00
C ALA A 245 12.94 5.38 15.00
N GLY A 246 11.88 4.85 14.37
CA GLY A 246 11.97 3.79 13.36
C GLY A 246 12.73 4.22 12.11
N VAL A 247 12.50 5.44 11.62
CA VAL A 247 13.26 6.01 10.49
C VAL A 247 14.75 6.12 10.84
N ALA A 248 15.09 6.66 12.01
CA ALA A 248 16.48 6.77 12.45
C ALA A 248 17.16 5.39 12.60
N ALA A 249 16.43 4.38 13.09
CA ALA A 249 16.94 3.01 13.19
C ALA A 249 17.22 2.40 11.81
N VAL A 250 16.33 2.60 10.84
CA VAL A 250 16.54 2.12 9.46
C VAL A 250 17.72 2.82 8.81
N GLU A 251 17.85 4.14 8.95
CA GLU A 251 19.00 4.89 8.40
C GLU A 251 20.33 4.36 8.94
N ARG A 252 20.43 4.13 10.27
CA ARG A 252 21.63 3.53 10.89
C ARG A 252 21.90 2.12 10.37
N ALA A 253 20.90 1.24 10.39
CA ALA A 253 21.07 -0.16 9.97
C ALA A 253 21.47 -0.29 8.49
N VAL A 254 20.91 0.56 7.61
CA VAL A 254 21.29 0.60 6.19
C VAL A 254 22.69 1.18 6.02
N ALA A 255 23.08 2.21 6.78
CA ALA A 255 24.43 2.76 6.74
C ALA A 255 25.49 1.73 7.17
N GLU A 256 25.26 1.01 8.27
CA GLU A 256 26.13 -0.07 8.74
C GLU A 256 26.25 -1.19 7.71
N ARG A 257 25.13 -1.60 7.10
CA ARG A 257 25.14 -2.59 6.01
C ARG A 257 25.94 -2.10 4.81
N ARG A 258 25.73 -0.85 4.35
CA ARG A 258 26.50 -0.27 3.24
C ARG A 258 28.00 -0.25 3.54
N HIS A 259 28.39 0.08 4.77
CA HIS A 259 29.78 0.10 5.18
C HIS A 259 30.41 -1.29 5.12
N ARG A 260 29.71 -2.32 5.64
CA ARG A 260 30.17 -3.72 5.57
C ARG A 260 30.25 -4.25 4.14
N ASP A 261 29.25 -3.94 3.32
CA ASP A 261 29.11 -4.51 1.98
C ASP A 261 29.83 -3.69 0.89
N GLY A 262 30.46 -2.57 1.25
CA GLY A 262 31.08 -1.64 0.29
C GLY A 262 30.08 -1.00 -0.69
N THR A 263 28.79 -0.99 -0.37
CA THR A 263 27.72 -0.54 -1.26
C THR A 263 27.69 0.98 -1.35
N ARG A 264 27.81 1.51 -2.58
CA ARG A 264 27.80 2.96 -2.84
C ARG A 264 26.38 3.52 -2.89
N ILE A 265 26.26 4.78 -2.47
CA ILE A 265 25.04 5.58 -2.59
C ILE A 265 25.05 6.28 -3.95
N MET A 266 23.92 6.32 -4.65
CA MET A 266 23.80 7.06 -5.91
C MET A 266 23.97 8.58 -5.69
N GLY A 267 23.26 9.14 -4.71
CA GLY A 267 23.32 10.53 -4.32
C GLY A 267 22.32 11.42 -5.07
N ARG A 268 21.86 12.47 -4.39
CA ARG A 268 20.81 13.40 -4.88
C ARG A 268 21.07 13.95 -6.28
N LYS A 269 22.31 14.39 -6.55
CA LYS A 269 22.70 14.95 -7.86
C LYS A 269 22.53 13.92 -8.98
N ALA A 270 22.98 12.68 -8.75
CA ALA A 270 22.86 11.61 -9.74
C ALA A 270 21.41 11.15 -9.93
N VAL A 271 20.60 11.09 -8.86
CA VAL A 271 19.16 10.83 -8.94
C VAL A 271 18.46 11.85 -9.85
N LEU A 272 18.74 13.14 -9.67
CA LEU A 272 18.15 14.21 -10.49
C LEU A 272 18.63 14.17 -11.95
N ALA A 273 19.88 13.76 -12.18
CA ALA A 273 20.47 13.63 -13.51
C ALA A 273 19.93 12.43 -14.31
N GLN A 274 19.19 11.51 -13.69
CA GLN A 274 18.62 10.38 -14.40
C GLN A 274 17.64 10.83 -15.49
N SER A 275 17.62 10.11 -16.61
CA SER A 275 16.54 10.26 -17.59
C SER A 275 15.27 9.62 -17.03
N TRP A 276 14.13 10.29 -17.23
CA TRP A 276 12.82 9.71 -16.91
C TRP A 276 12.51 8.47 -17.78
N LYS A 277 13.21 8.31 -18.92
CA LYS A 277 13.09 7.16 -19.83
C LYS A 277 13.81 5.91 -19.32
N THR A 278 14.70 6.06 -18.34
CA THR A 278 15.50 4.96 -17.80
C THR A 278 14.64 3.98 -17.01
N THR A 279 15.00 2.70 -17.08
CA THR A 279 14.44 1.60 -16.28
C THR A 279 15.55 0.96 -15.46
N PRO A 280 15.29 0.44 -14.24
CA PRO A 280 16.27 -0.33 -13.49
C PRO A 280 16.83 -1.52 -14.29
N LYS A 281 18.14 -1.76 -14.19
CA LYS A 281 18.80 -2.90 -14.84
C LYS A 281 18.45 -4.26 -14.21
N SER A 282 17.95 -4.26 -12.97
CA SER A 282 17.61 -5.49 -12.26
C SER A 282 16.37 -6.16 -12.85
N THR A 283 16.40 -7.48 -12.99
CA THR A 283 15.22 -8.26 -13.40
C THR A 283 14.21 -8.29 -12.28
N GLU A 284 12.93 -8.05 -12.59
CA GLU A 284 11.86 -8.20 -11.60
C GLU A 284 11.54 -9.68 -11.39
N PRO A 285 11.57 -10.19 -10.16
CA PRO A 285 11.06 -11.52 -9.90
C PRO A 285 9.55 -11.56 -10.21
N ARG A 286 9.15 -12.48 -11.09
CA ARG A 286 7.76 -12.61 -11.53
C ARG A 286 6.98 -13.52 -10.56
N ARG A 287 5.66 -13.30 -10.50
CA ARG A 287 4.72 -14.11 -9.70
C ARG A 287 4.93 -14.07 -8.19
N ASN A 288 5.59 -13.02 -7.69
CA ASN A 288 5.68 -12.77 -6.26
C ASN A 288 4.30 -12.54 -5.63
N LEU A 289 4.20 -12.87 -4.35
CA LEU A 289 3.02 -12.60 -3.54
C LEU A 289 2.69 -11.10 -3.55
N ARG A 290 1.41 -10.80 -3.74
CA ARG A 290 0.86 -9.44 -3.63
C ARG A 290 0.07 -9.37 -2.32
N PRO A 291 0.67 -8.84 -1.25
CA PRO A 291 0.06 -8.91 0.07
C PRO A 291 -1.25 -8.10 0.09
N ARG A 292 -2.36 -8.77 0.36
CA ARG A 292 -3.66 -8.13 0.58
C ARG A 292 -3.78 -7.54 1.99
N PHE A 293 -3.14 -8.20 2.95
CA PHE A 293 -3.19 -7.90 4.37
C PHE A 293 -1.78 -7.82 4.94
N ALA A 294 -1.53 -6.82 5.78
CA ALA A 294 -0.35 -6.73 6.62
C ALA A 294 -0.81 -6.55 8.08
N GLY A 295 -0.10 -7.18 9.00
CA GLY A 295 -0.48 -7.29 10.41
C GLY A 295 0.28 -8.43 11.07
N ASN A 296 0.07 -8.59 12.37
CA ASN A 296 0.53 -9.78 13.10
C ASN A 296 -0.11 -11.05 12.52
N VAL A 297 0.47 -12.21 12.86
CA VAL A 297 0.07 -13.51 12.30
C VAL A 297 -1.41 -13.80 12.54
N LEU A 298 -1.90 -13.56 13.76
CA LEU A 298 -3.30 -13.83 14.12
C LEU A 298 -4.28 -12.99 13.30
N ASN A 299 -4.05 -11.68 13.23
CA ASN A 299 -4.87 -10.75 12.46
C ASN A 299 -4.86 -11.09 10.97
N ARG A 300 -3.68 -11.42 10.41
CA ARG A 300 -3.56 -11.81 9.01
C ARG A 300 -4.31 -13.11 8.70
N THR A 301 -4.20 -14.12 9.56
CA THR A 301 -4.92 -15.39 9.39
C THR A 301 -6.43 -15.18 9.45
N ALA A 302 -6.92 -14.44 10.44
CA ALA A 302 -8.35 -14.10 10.55
C ALA A 302 -8.85 -13.32 9.32
N ALA A 303 -8.08 -12.34 8.84
CA ALA A 303 -8.43 -11.56 7.66
C ALA A 303 -8.46 -12.40 6.37
N LEU A 304 -7.56 -13.38 6.23
CA LEU A 304 -7.55 -14.29 5.09
C LEU A 304 -8.78 -15.22 5.10
N LEU A 305 -9.12 -15.78 6.25
CA LEU A 305 -10.32 -16.61 6.42
C LEU A 305 -11.59 -15.81 6.13
N GLY A 306 -11.73 -14.63 6.73
CA GLY A 306 -12.88 -13.74 6.48
C GLY A 306 -12.98 -13.29 5.02
N TYR A 307 -11.84 -13.04 4.35
CA TYR A 307 -11.85 -12.72 2.92
C TYR A 307 -12.28 -13.92 2.07
N ARG A 308 -11.89 -15.15 2.44
CA ARG A 308 -12.36 -16.35 1.73
C ARG A 308 -13.87 -16.50 1.85
N MET A 309 -14.42 -16.33 3.06
CA MET A 309 -15.87 -16.35 3.29
C MET A 309 -16.59 -15.27 2.47
N PHE A 310 -16.04 -14.06 2.42
CA PHE A 310 -16.58 -12.99 1.56
C PHE A 310 -16.61 -13.39 0.09
N LEU A 311 -15.55 -14.03 -0.43
CA LEU A 311 -15.50 -14.45 -1.83
C LEU A 311 -16.55 -15.50 -2.16
N ASP A 312 -16.73 -16.48 -1.27
CA ASP A 312 -17.69 -17.56 -1.49
C ASP A 312 -19.14 -17.01 -1.42
N ALA A 313 -19.46 -16.19 -0.43
CA ALA A 313 -20.75 -15.50 -0.34
C ALA A 313 -21.01 -14.54 -1.53
N TYR A 314 -19.96 -13.84 -1.99
CA TYR A 314 -20.08 -12.94 -3.14
C TYR A 314 -20.38 -13.73 -4.41
N ARG A 315 -19.73 -14.87 -4.63
CA ARG A 315 -19.97 -15.73 -5.80
C ARG A 315 -21.38 -16.26 -5.83
N GLU A 316 -21.88 -16.73 -4.68
CA GLU A 316 -23.27 -17.19 -4.55
C GLU A 316 -24.27 -16.06 -4.86
N ALA A 317 -24.08 -14.88 -4.24
CA ALA A 317 -24.93 -13.73 -4.52
C ALA A 317 -24.86 -13.28 -5.98
N ARG A 318 -23.65 -13.31 -6.58
CA ARG A 318 -23.43 -12.94 -7.98
C ARG A 318 -24.09 -13.90 -8.95
N ASP A 319 -24.06 -15.20 -8.67
CA ASP A 319 -24.71 -16.23 -9.48
C ASP A 319 -26.23 -16.07 -9.45
N ARG A 320 -26.82 -15.92 -8.26
CA ARG A 320 -28.25 -15.61 -8.11
C ARG A 320 -28.64 -14.35 -8.88
N TRP A 321 -27.86 -13.28 -8.73
CA TRP A 321 -28.12 -11.99 -9.39
C TRP A 321 -27.97 -12.10 -10.93
N SER A 322 -26.97 -12.82 -11.45
CA SER A 322 -26.84 -13.12 -12.89
C SER A 322 -28.11 -13.78 -13.45
N ASN A 323 -28.67 -14.70 -12.68
CA ASN A 323 -29.85 -15.47 -13.05
C ASN A 323 -31.16 -14.73 -12.75
N ARG A 324 -31.12 -13.39 -12.59
CA ARG A 324 -32.27 -12.50 -12.30
C ARG A 324 -33.05 -12.89 -11.04
N ARG A 325 -32.39 -13.54 -10.08
CA ARG A 325 -32.97 -13.87 -8.76
C ARG A 325 -32.58 -12.80 -7.75
N SER A 326 -33.45 -12.59 -6.75
CA SER A 326 -33.12 -11.74 -5.61
C SER A 326 -31.87 -12.29 -4.90
N ALA A 327 -30.93 -11.40 -4.58
CA ALA A 327 -29.66 -11.72 -3.95
C ALA A 327 -29.20 -10.54 -3.09
N ILE A 328 -28.76 -10.82 -1.88
CA ILE A 328 -28.11 -9.84 -1.00
C ILE A 328 -26.61 -10.13 -1.03
N PHE A 329 -25.82 -9.13 -1.38
CA PHE A 329 -24.36 -9.26 -1.45
C PHE A 329 -23.72 -9.12 -0.06
N PRO A 330 -22.57 -9.78 0.18
CA PRO A 330 -21.91 -9.72 1.48
C PRO A 330 -21.31 -8.34 1.77
N PRO A 331 -21.14 -7.96 3.06
CA PRO A 331 -20.55 -6.70 3.46
C PRO A 331 -19.17 -6.48 2.81
N GLY A 332 -18.96 -5.24 2.38
CA GLY A 332 -17.76 -4.83 1.65
C GLY A 332 -17.81 -5.08 0.14
N THR A 333 -18.97 -5.48 -0.40
CA THR A 333 -19.25 -5.42 -1.83
C THR A 333 -19.32 -3.97 -2.30
N TYR A 334 -18.37 -3.56 -3.15
CA TYR A 334 -18.22 -2.15 -3.54
C TYR A 334 -18.80 -1.85 -4.94
N TRP A 335 -18.24 -2.47 -5.99
CA TRP A 335 -18.51 -2.03 -7.37
C TRP A 335 -19.97 -2.22 -7.76
N LEU A 336 -20.53 -3.41 -7.53
CA LEU A 336 -21.94 -3.67 -7.84
C LEU A 336 -22.89 -2.85 -6.99
N ALA A 337 -22.56 -2.61 -5.72
CA ALA A 337 -23.36 -1.76 -4.85
C ALA A 337 -23.42 -0.33 -5.40
N ARG A 338 -22.26 0.21 -5.80
CA ARG A 338 -22.14 1.58 -6.29
C ARG A 338 -22.73 1.80 -7.68
N PHE A 339 -22.53 0.88 -8.61
CA PHE A 339 -22.84 1.10 -10.03
C PHE A 339 -24.05 0.31 -10.54
N ALA A 340 -24.43 -0.78 -9.86
CA ALA A 340 -25.58 -1.59 -10.22
C ALA A 340 -26.69 -1.59 -9.14
N GLY A 341 -26.49 -0.86 -8.03
CA GLY A 341 -27.50 -0.70 -6.98
C GLY A 341 -27.88 -2.00 -6.27
N VAL A 342 -27.01 -3.01 -6.28
CA VAL A 342 -27.33 -4.29 -5.62
C VAL A 342 -27.44 -4.11 -4.10
N PRO A 343 -28.39 -4.77 -3.43
CA PRO A 343 -28.49 -4.70 -1.99
C PRO A 343 -27.29 -5.41 -1.34
N VAL A 344 -26.76 -4.82 -0.29
CA VAL A 344 -25.63 -5.34 0.48
C VAL A 344 -26.06 -5.51 1.93
N ALA A 345 -25.71 -6.63 2.55
CA ALA A 345 -25.97 -6.85 3.96
C ALA A 345 -25.23 -5.81 4.82
N ALA A 346 -25.82 -5.47 5.97
CA ALA A 346 -25.15 -4.63 6.95
C ALA A 346 -23.86 -5.31 7.43
N ALA A 347 -22.81 -4.51 7.68
CA ALA A 347 -21.65 -5.01 8.41
C ALA A 347 -22.09 -5.35 9.84
N ALA A 348 -21.65 -6.51 10.33
CA ALA A 348 -21.93 -6.98 11.69
C ALA A 348 -21.08 -6.24 12.73
#